data_AF-A0A831W4B2-F1
#
_entry.id   AF-A0A831W4B2-F1
#
_cell.length_a   1.000
_cell.length_b   1.000
_cell.length_c   1.000
_cell.angle_alpha   90.00
_cell.angle_beta   90.00
_cell.angle_gamma   90.00
#
_symmetry.space_group_name_H-M   'P 1'
#
loop_
_entity.id
_entity.type
_entity.pdbx_description
1 polymer ?
#
loop_
_entity_poly.entity_id
_entity_poly.type
_entity_poly.pdbx_seq_one_letter_code
_entity_poly.pdbx_strand_id
1 'polypeptide(L)' 'MPSVIDLYEKLSTAPDDKARARIIAEAFEALEERYPNLSDMATRQDLRETELRLLKEIEQVRADLKVEIE' A
#
# COMPACT_ATOMS: atom_id res chain seq x y z
N MET A 1 7.36 5.22 -21.52
CA MET A 1 6.67 5.06 -20.21
C MET A 1 5.23 4.74 -20.51
N PRO A 2 4.64 3.62 -20.05
CA PRO A 2 3.22 3.42 -20.22
C PRO A 2 2.50 4.44 -19.32
N SER A 3 1.85 5.40 -19.94
CA SER A 3 1.01 6.38 -19.27
C SER A 3 -0.23 5.68 -18.76
N VAL A 4 -0.78 6.11 -17.62
CA VAL A 4 -2.10 5.64 -17.13
C VAL A 4 -3.18 5.78 -18.21
N ILE A 5 -3.01 6.74 -19.12
CA ILE A 5 -3.87 6.98 -20.29
C ILE A 5 -3.81 5.82 -21.30
N ASP A 6 -2.64 5.23 -21.54
CA ASP A 6 -2.46 4.10 -22.48
C ASP A 6 -3.11 2.82 -21.95
N LEU A 7 -3.04 2.59 -20.63
CA LEU A 7 -3.75 1.47 -19.98
C LEU A 7 -5.27 1.66 -20.07
N TYR A 8 -5.75 2.88 -19.83
CA TYR A 8 -7.18 3.22 -19.94
C TYR A 8 -7.71 3.00 -21.36
N GLU A 9 -6.98 3.46 -22.38
CA GLU A 9 -7.36 3.24 -23.79
C GLU A 9 -7.39 1.75 -24.14
N LYS A 10 -6.40 0.97 -23.71
CA LYS A 10 -6.37 -0.48 -23.93
C LYS A 10 -7.54 -1.21 -23.26
N LEU A 11 -7.90 -0.82 -22.04
CA LEU A 11 -9.03 -1.44 -21.33
C LEU A 11 -10.39 -1.08 -21.91
N SER A 12 -10.55 0.17 -22.37
CA SER A 12 -11.79 0.67 -22.97
C SER A 12 -12.04 0.15 -24.38
N THR A 13 -10.98 -0.18 -25.12
CA THR A 13 -11.06 -0.75 -26.48
C THR A 13 -11.05 -2.29 -26.51
N ALA A 14 -10.91 -2.94 -25.36
CA ALA A 14 -10.86 -4.39 -25.26
C ALA A 14 -12.20 -5.04 -25.68
N PRO A 15 -12.16 -6.05 -26.59
CA PRO A 15 -13.36 -6.63 -27.20
C PRO A 15 -14.19 -7.49 -26.25
N ASP A 16 -13.56 -8.11 -25.24
CA ASP A 16 -14.20 -9.02 -24.30
C ASP A 16 -13.56 -8.96 -22.91
N ASP A 17 -14.21 -9.59 -21.93
CA ASP A 17 -13.73 -9.61 -20.54
C ASP A 17 -12.40 -10.36 -20.40
N LYS A 18 -12.13 -11.32 -21.28
CA LYS A 18 -10.88 -12.08 -21.29
C LYS A 18 -9.71 -11.22 -21.75
N ALA A 19 -9.88 -10.40 -22.78
CA ALA A 19 -8.88 -9.42 -23.20
C ALA A 19 -8.66 -8.36 -22.11
N ARG A 20 -9.72 -7.87 -21.46
CA ARG A 20 -9.59 -6.96 -20.32
C ARG A 20 -8.76 -7.58 -19.20
N ALA A 21 -9.07 -8.81 -18.78
CA ALA A 21 -8.35 -9.52 -17.73
C ALA A 21 -6.86 -9.70 -18.08
N ARG A 22 -6.55 -9.98 -19.34
CA ARG A 22 -5.17 -10.10 -19.82
C ARG A 22 -4.40 -8.78 -19.74
N ILE A 23 -5.00 -7.68 -20.18
CA ILE A 23 -4.38 -6.35 -20.12
C ILE A 23 -4.14 -5.93 -18.67
N ILE A 24 -5.06 -6.26 -17.76
CA ILE A 24 -4.90 -6.02 -16.32
C ILE A 24 -3.72 -6.82 -15.77
N ALA A 25 -3.64 -8.11 -16.09
CA ALA A 25 -2.53 -8.97 -15.64
C ALA A 25 -1.16 -8.46 -16.11
N GLU A 26 -1.03 -8.10 -17.39
CA GLU A 26 0.20 -7.54 -17.96
C GLU A 26 0.59 -6.20 -17.30
N ALA A 27 -0.41 -5.37 -16.95
CA ALA A 27 -0.17 -4.13 -16.23
C ALA A 27 0.31 -4.34 -14.78
N PHE A 28 -0.21 -5.35 -14.09
CA PHE A 28 0.24 -5.71 -12.75
C PHE A 28 1.64 -6.33 -12.75
N GLU A 29 1.97 -7.19 -13.71
CA GLU A 29 3.31 -7.77 -13.85
C GLU A 29 4.37 -6.67 -14.09
N ALA A 30 4.07 -5.71 -14.97
CA ALA A 30 4.94 -4.54 -15.19
C ALA A 30 5.06 -3.61 -13.97
N LEU A 31 4.02 -3.57 -13.12
CA LEU A 31 4.05 -2.81 -11.86
C LEU A 31 4.94 -3.51 -10.83
N GLU A 32 4.84 -4.84 -10.71
CA GLU A 32 5.60 -5.67 -9.79
C GLU A 32 7.10 -5.67 -10.13
N GLU A 33 7.46 -5.75 -11.42
CA GLU A 33 8.86 -5.63 -11.86
C GLU A 33 9.47 -4.27 -11.51
N ARG A 34 8.66 -3.20 -11.58
CA ARG A 34 9.10 -1.83 -11.29
C ARG A 34 9.16 -1.51 -9.80
N TYR A 35 8.35 -2.19 -8.99
CA TYR A 35 8.33 -2.06 -7.54
C TYR A 35 8.47 -3.45 -6.90
N PRO A 36 9.71 -4.00 -6.84
CA PRO A 36 9.98 -5.36 -6.36
C PRO A 36 9.46 -5.64 -4.96
N ASN A 37 9.27 -4.59 -4.15
CA ASN A 37 8.84 -4.67 -2.76
C ASN A 37 7.50 -3.96 -2.54
N LEU A 38 6.61 -3.93 -3.54
CA LEU A 38 5.30 -3.29 -3.40
C LEU A 38 4.49 -3.90 -2.24
N SER A 39 4.67 -5.20 -1.98
CA SER A 39 4.09 -5.92 -0.84
C SER A 39 4.59 -5.41 0.52
N ASP A 40 5.79 -4.83 0.57
CA ASP A 40 6.41 -4.33 1.80
C ASP A 40 6.18 -2.83 1.98
N MET A 41 5.48 -2.17 1.05
CA MET A 41 5.15 -0.76 1.21
C MET A 41 4.08 -0.59 2.29
N ALA A 42 4.47 0.08 3.38
CA ALA A 42 3.55 0.49 4.41
C ALA A 42 2.46 1.42 3.81
N THR A 43 1.20 1.05 3.99
CA THR A 43 0.08 1.88 3.62
C THR A 43 -0.10 3.02 4.63
N ARG A 44 -0.86 4.06 4.27
CA ARG A 44 -1.23 5.12 5.23
C ARG A 44 -1.97 4.58 6.44
N GLN A 45 -2.71 3.48 6.27
CA GLN A 45 -3.43 2.84 7.37
C GLN A 45 -2.44 2.18 8.33
N ASP A 46 -1.45 1.44 7.81
CA ASP A 46 -0.42 0.77 8.61
C ASP A 46 0.41 1.77 9.42
N LEU A 47 0.73 2.92 8.82
CA LEU A 47 1.40 4.03 9.50
C LEU A 47 0.54 4.60 10.62
N ARG A 48 -0.74 4.87 10.35
CA ARG A 48 -1.67 5.42 11.35
C ARG A 48 -1.88 4.47 12.53
N GLU A 49 -1.97 3.16 12.27
CA GLU A 49 -2.06 2.15 13.32
C GLU A 49 -0.80 2.13 14.17
N THR A 50 0.37 2.18 13.52
CA THR A 50 1.66 2.23 14.21
C THR A 50 1.80 3.50 15.06
N GLU A 51 1.39 4.66 14.55
CA GLU A 51 1.36 5.92 15.31
C GLU A 51 0.50 5.81 16.56
N LEU A 52 -0.74 5.30 16.43
CA LEU A 52 -1.64 5.13 17.57
C LEU A 52 -1.06 4.17 18.63
N ARG A 53 -0.45 3.06 18.17
CA ARG A 53 0.20 2.10 19.06
C ARG A 53 1.38 2.72 19.80
N LEU A 54 2.25 3.45 19.09
CA LEU A 54 3.39 4.15 19.69
C LEU A 54 2.94 5.21 20.70
N LEU A 55 1.90 5.99 20.40
CA LEU A 55 1.34 6.95 21.35
C LEU A 55 0.88 6.26 22.64
N LYS A 56 0.19 5.12 22.52
CA LYS A 56 -0.25 4.35 23.69
C LYS A 56 0.95 3.82 24.49
N GLU A 57 1.95 3.25 23.82
CA GLU A 57 3.17 2.73 24.48
C GLU A 57 3.92 3.86 25.21
N ILE A 58 4.03 5.05 24.61
CA ILE A 58 4.67 6.21 25.26
C ILE A 58 3.91 6.64 26.52
N GLU A 59 2.58 6.73 26.46
CA GLU A 59 1.78 7.10 27.62
C GLU A 59 1.86 6.05 28.74
N GLN A 60 1.91 4.77 28.39
CA GLN A 60 2.13 3.70 29.36
C GLN A 60 3.49 3.84 30.04
N VAL A 61 4.57 4.00 29.27
CA VAL A 61 5.93 4.18 29.81
C VAL A 61 6.02 5.42 30.72
N ARG A 62 5.32 6.52 30.37
CA ARG A 62 5.25 7.73 31.21
C ARG A 62 4.54 7.46 32.53
N ALA A 63 3.45 6.70 32.51
CA ALA A 63 2.72 6.33 33.72
C ALA A 63 3.56 5.42 34.63
N ASP A 64 4.21 4.42 34.06
CA ASP A 64 5.06 3.47 34.80
C ASP A 64 6.24 4.20 35.45
N LEU A 65 6.92 5.07 34.71
CA LEU A 65 8.02 5.88 35.26
C LEU A 65 7.55 6.80 36.39
N LYS A 66 6.32 7.32 36.34
CA LYS A 66 5.77 8.13 37.43
C LYS A 66 5.56 7.30 38.69
N VAL A 67 5.05 6.07 38.56
CA VAL A 67 4.86 5.15 39.68
C VAL A 67 6.19 4.73 40.30
N GLU A 68 7.24 4.52 39.49
CA GLU A 68 8.57 4.13 39.99
C GLU A 68 9.31 5.22 40.80
N ILE A 69 8.90 6.48 40.65
CA ILE A 69 9.54 7.63 41.32
C ILE A 69 8.86 7.98 42.67
N GLU A 70 7.65 7.48 42.93
CA GLU A 70 6.90 7.66 44.19
C GLU A 70 7.28 6.61 45.26
#